data_AF-A0A8C6QV15-F1
#
_entry.id   AF-A0A8C6QV15-F1
#
_cell.length_a   1.000
_cell.length_b   1.000
_cell.length_c   1.000
_cell.angle_alpha   90.00
_cell.angle_beta   90.00
_cell.angle_gamma   90.00
#
_symmetry.space_group_name_H-M   'P 1'
#
loop_
_entity.id
_entity.type
_entity.pdbx_description
1 polymer ?
#
loop_
_entity_poly.entity_id
_entity_poly.type
_entity_poly.pdbx_seq_one_letter_code
_entity_poly.pdbx_strand_id
1 'polypeptide(L)' 'MPLIEERHQILSGTGKILLEKFRGSFLNCVRKSEKSAQKLMHLIVESFPSYRDVTEFEVICTILN' A
#
# COMPACT_ATOMS: atom_id res chain seq x y z
N MET A 1 -6.55 -22.00 6.31
CA MET A 1 -6.83 -20.55 6.44
C MET A 1 -7.03 -19.99 5.04
N PRO A 2 -8.09 -19.23 4.74
CA PRO A 2 -8.31 -18.68 3.39
C PRO A 2 -7.18 -17.75 2.94
N LEU A 3 -6.86 -17.80 1.64
CA LEU A 3 -5.87 -16.95 0.94
C LEU A 3 -4.48 -16.93 1.62
N ILE A 4 -3.98 -18.10 2.01
CA ILE A 4 -2.73 -18.20 2.78
C ILE A 4 -1.51 -17.81 1.94
N GLU A 5 -1.48 -18.19 0.66
CA GLU A 5 -0.42 -17.84 -0.28
C GLU A 5 -0.34 -16.32 -0.48
N GLU A 6 -1.46 -15.65 -0.70
CA GLU A 6 -1.53 -14.20 -0.91
C GLU A 6 -1.08 -13.45 0.36
N ARG A 7 -1.52 -13.91 1.54
CA ARG A 7 -1.08 -13.35 2.83
C ARG A 7 0.43 -13.48 3.01
N HIS A 8 1.00 -14.64 2.65
CA HIS A 8 2.44 -14.87 2.73
C HIS A 8 3.20 -13.93 1.78
N GLN A 9 2.70 -13.75 0.55
CA GLN A 9 3.28 -12.80 -0.41
C GLN A 9 3.24 -11.36 0.08
N ILE A 10 2.09 -10.89 0.59
CA ILE A 10 1.93 -9.54 1.13
C ILE A 10 2.86 -9.31 2.32
N LEU A 11 2.94 -10.27 3.25
CA LEU A 11 3.79 -10.17 4.43
C LEU A 11 5.27 -10.11 4.03
N SER A 12 5.69 -10.97 3.11
CA SER A 12 7.07 -11.01 2.60
C SER A 12 7.46 -9.71 1.89
N GLY A 13 6.57 -9.20 1.02
CA GLY A 13 6.79 -7.93 0.32
C GLY A 13 6.87 -6.74 1.27
N THR A 14 5.95 -6.68 2.24
CA THR A 14 5.93 -5.65 3.29
C THR A 14 7.22 -5.68 4.11
N GLY A 15 7.71 -6.87 4.47
CA GLY A 15 8.98 -7.03 5.19
C GLY A 15 10.18 -6.46 4.42
N LYS A 16 10.28 -6.73 3.12
CA LYS A 16 11.35 -6.16 2.27
C LYS A 16 11.28 -4.63 2.21
N ILE A 17 10.09 -4.07 2.02
CA ILE A 17 9.87 -2.62 2.02
C ILE A 17 10.31 -1.99 3.34
N LEU A 18 9.95 -2.62 4.48
CA LEU A 18 10.36 -2.13 5.79
C LEU A 18 11.88 -2.12 5.94
N LEU A 19 12.56 -3.22 5.58
CA LEU A 19 14.01 -3.33 5.65
C LEU A 19 14.70 -2.28 4.77
N GLU A 20 14.30 -2.18 3.50
CA GLU A 20 14.96 -1.33 2.50
C GLU A 20 14.67 0.17 2.69
N LYS A 21 13.41 0.54 2.97
CA LYS A 21 12.98 1.95 2.97
C LYS A 21 12.84 2.54 4.37
N PHE A 22 12.65 1.70 5.39
CA PHE A 22 12.31 2.14 6.75
C PHE A 22 13.20 1.51 7.83
N ARG A 23 14.37 0.97 7.46
CA ARG A 23 15.35 0.36 8.39
C ARG A 23 14.70 -0.70 9.31
N GLY A 24 13.82 -1.51 8.75
CA GLY A 24 13.12 -2.60 9.43
C GLY A 24 12.03 -2.16 10.40
N SER A 25 11.68 -0.87 10.49
CA SER A 25 10.70 -0.38 11.47
C SER A 25 9.67 0.58 10.88
N PHE A 26 8.39 0.26 11.07
CA PHE A 26 7.30 1.15 10.66
C PHE A 26 7.32 2.50 11.42
N LEU A 27 7.93 2.55 12.61
CA LEU A 27 8.12 3.82 13.33
C LEU A 27 8.92 4.83 12.49
N ASN A 28 9.84 4.38 11.64
CA ASN A 28 10.57 5.27 10.74
C ASN A 28 9.68 5.79 9.60
N CYS A 29 8.65 5.05 9.18
CA CYS A 29 7.61 5.57 8.28
C CYS A 29 6.82 6.69 8.95
N VAL A 30 6.38 6.48 10.19
CA VAL A 30 5.67 7.49 10.99
C VAL A 30 6.56 8.72 11.26
N ARG A 31 7.84 8.55 11.57
CA ARG A 31 8.77 9.68 11.74
C ARG A 31 8.96 10.46 10.44
N LYS A 32 9.03 9.77 9.30
CA LYS A 32 9.18 10.38 7.96
C LYS A 32 7.95 11.17 7.54
N SER A 33 6.78 10.96 8.16
CA SER A 33 5.58 11.75 7.88
C SER A 33 5.57 13.12 8.56
N GLU A 34 6.56 13.44 9.40
CA GLU A 34 6.73 14.76 10.03
C GLU A 34 5.47 15.24 10.79
N LYS A 35 4.81 14.33 11.51
CA LYS A 35 3.56 14.60 12.26
C LYS A 35 2.39 15.05 11.38
N SER A 36 2.44 14.83 10.07
CA SER A 36 1.32 15.07 9.15
C SER A 36 0.62 13.76 8.82
N ALA A 37 -0.66 13.67 9.16
CA ALA A 37 -1.51 12.52 8.81
C ALA A 37 -1.62 12.33 7.30
N GLN A 38 -1.70 13.43 6.53
CA GLN A 38 -1.74 13.38 5.07
C GLN A 38 -0.44 12.85 4.48
N LYS A 39 0.72 13.31 4.97
CA LYS A 39 2.03 12.76 4.54
C LYS A 39 2.16 11.28 4.91
N LEU A 40 1.65 10.87 6.07
CA LEU A 40 1.66 9.47 6.47
C LEU A 40 0.84 8.61 5.51
N MET A 41 -0.38 9.07 5.18
CA MET A 41 -1.25 8.36 4.23
C MET A 41 -0.58 8.22 2.87
N HIS A 42 0.04 9.29 2.37
CA HIS A 42 0.78 9.27 1.11
C HIS A 42 1.94 8.27 1.13
N LEU A 43 2.77 8.30 2.18
CA LEU A 43 3.86 7.34 2.37
C LEU A 43 3.37 5.89 2.40
N ILE A 44 2.21 5.64 3.03
CA ILE A 44 1.63 4.29 3.10
C ILE A 44 1.22 3.79 1.71
N VAL A 45 0.40 4.54 0.98
CA VAL A 45 -0.14 4.10 -0.33
C VAL A 45 0.92 4.07 -1.45
N GLU A 46 2.01 4.83 -1.30
CA GLU A 46 3.16 4.79 -2.21
C GLU A 46 4.12 3.65 -1.89
N SER A 47 4.36 3.37 -0.61
CA SER A 47 5.38 2.40 -0.22
C SER A 47 4.84 0.98 -0.14
N PHE A 48 3.57 0.80 0.20
CA PHE A 48 2.94 -0.50 0.43
C PHE A 48 1.76 -0.71 -0.54
N PRO A 49 2.00 -1.37 -1.69
CA PRO A 49 0.99 -1.53 -2.75
C PRO A 49 -0.30 -2.20 -2.29
N SER A 50 -0.25 -3.06 -1.27
CA SER A 50 -1.43 -3.72 -0.70
C SER A 50 -2.43 -2.76 -0.02
N TYR A 51 -2.06 -1.50 0.21
CA TYR A 51 -2.95 -0.45 0.72
C TYR A 51 -3.50 0.46 -0.37
N ARG A 52 -3.08 0.27 -1.63
CA ARG A 52 -3.58 1.05 -2.76
C ARG A 52 -4.87 0.43 -3.26
N ASP A 53 -5.95 0.71 -2.53
CA ASP A 53 -7.31 0.37 -2.93
C ASP A 53 -7.81 1.40 -3.94
N VAL A 54 -7.36 1.27 -5.19
CA VAL A 54 -7.84 2.07 -6.33
C VAL A 54 -8.38 1.11 -7.36
N THR A 55 -9.53 1.47 -7.93
CA THR A 55 -10.14 0.75 -9.04
C THR A 55 -10.41 1.74 -10.15
N GLU A 56 -10.27 1.29 -11.39
CA GLU A 56 -10.64 2.09 -12.55
C GLU A 56 -12.16 2.13 -12.64
N PHE A 57 -12.72 3.34 -12.81
CA PHE A 57 -14.15 3.47 -13.06
C PHE A 57 -14.42 3.13 -14.53
N GLU A 58 -14.98 1.95 -14.78
CA GLU A 58 -15.48 1.62 -16.12
C GLU A 58 -16.75 2.42 -16.40
N VAL A 59 -16.62 3.46 -17.23
CA VAL A 59 -17.77 4.10 -17.87
C VAL A 59 -18.30 3.10 -18.91
N ILE A 60 -19.33 2.34 -18.56
CA ILE A 60 -20.06 1.54 -19.54
C ILE A 60 -20.75 2.52 -20.49
N CYS A 61 -20.15 2.74 -21.65
CA CYS A 61 -20.76 3.47 -22.75
C CYS A 61 -21.81 2.56 -23.41
N THR A 62 -22.97 2.40 -22.78
CA THR A 62 -24.15 1.88 -23.48
C THR A 62 -24.83 3.07 -24.14
N ILE A 63 -24.44 3.41 -25.37
CA ILE A 63 -25.27 4.04 -26.41
C ILE A 63 -24.43 4.07 -27.70
N LEU A 64 -25.06 3.59 -28.79
CA LEU A 64 -24.67 3.62 -30.21
C LEU A 64 -23.76 2.48 -30.73
N ASN A 65 -24.37 1.33 -30.98
CA ASN A 65 -24.45 0.78 -32.33
C ASN A 65 -25.85 0.25 -32.59
#